data_AF-A0A1R7Q914-F1
#
_entry.id   AF-A0A1R7Q914-F1
#
_cell.length_a   1.000
_cell.length_b   1.000
_cell.length_c   1.000
_cell.angle_alpha   90.00
_cell.angle_beta   90.00
_cell.angle_gamma   90.00
#
_symmetry.space_group_name_H-M   'P 1'
#
loop_
_entity.id
_entity.type
_entity.pdbx_description
1 polymer ?
#
loop_
_entity_poly.entity_id
_entity_poly.type
_entity_poly.pdbx_seq_one_letter_code
_entity_poly.pdbx_strand_id
1 'polypeptide(L)'
;MLKKSIGVATLLVASHAYSDNIKVTITEDIVKNDTECSLREAIDYINQGMPEAGYYGCGGKDAISTVMLEKNKTYLLNTHLAIKKDLTLRTSYDSSVGEETVQGLSNAILKMNGSDNVLRVDNAENALIRVLVKEVTLQGCAKDCGVHQGGLIYNNEYLGLEYVKLTGGFAEQGGAIYNVATLLEDGTSRSLVEIRSTLVEQNQAVQGAILYGDAPSFRIYNSVFKENKTTDASSANIYSVNNATVKEDTTLSSLASRLVSSTFVKNTGYVVNVRDGMALNNLTVVGNSKGIYFNPSTNLAYLANSIVLGNAENTITQNCAGDLSKAVLQNNLVTQSDCGSGASYYPNEFWSGALIAGSDVVGECKTMSADADSLLCPYIVPNQKFLGYIRPRILMSQTHWLDSPIVNKGKVVVNTTDSLIGCENSDQRGVNRNTNNTFCDRGAIEIEVPTTISLIGEDLIAGQVAKLSVADLLGDSDLLSKTECASLFKSAKAPNGEEWQPGCMRVQQTQTVSKGKVAIDELGNITYTPNGAWHGADIFRLQLVTTTTRFDEHIPFVEVNVQIVQEPQNHMESDKIKTSGGSTGILSLLGLFALILLRRK
;
A
#
# COMPACT_ATOMS: atom_id res chain seq x y z
N MET A 1 -20.84 -23.85 14.59
CA MET A 1 -22.04 -23.28 15.26
C MET A 1 -22.62 -22.20 14.34
N LEU A 2 -23.93 -22.28 14.08
CA LEU A 2 -24.68 -21.36 13.21
C LEU A 2 -24.68 -19.92 13.75
N LYS A 3 -24.39 -18.94 12.88
CA LYS A 3 -24.96 -17.59 12.96
C LYS A 3 -25.43 -17.16 11.57
N LYS A 4 -26.62 -17.65 11.19
CA LYS A 4 -27.51 -16.99 10.24
C LYS A 4 -28.75 -16.60 11.02
N SER A 5 -28.97 -15.30 11.25
CA SER A 5 -30.25 -14.81 11.75
C SER A 5 -30.51 -13.39 11.26
N ILE A 6 -31.38 -13.34 10.25
CA ILE A 6 -32.55 -12.46 10.14
C ILE A 6 -32.26 -10.95 10.03
N GLY A 7 -32.24 -10.49 8.78
CA GLY A 7 -32.67 -9.14 8.42
C GLY A 7 -34.20 -9.04 8.38
N VAL A 8 -34.68 -7.82 8.14
CA VAL A 8 -36.07 -7.33 8.11
C VAL A 8 -36.53 -6.72 9.44
N ALA A 9 -36.31 -5.40 9.60
CA ALA A 9 -37.37 -4.43 9.93
C ALA A 9 -36.79 -3.02 10.22
N THR A 10 -36.54 -2.23 9.17
CA THR A 10 -36.61 -0.76 9.21
C THR A 10 -36.77 -0.23 7.78
N LEU A 11 -37.93 -0.49 7.17
CA LEU A 11 -38.44 0.37 6.10
C LEU A 11 -39.34 1.40 6.75
N LEU A 12 -39.09 2.68 6.44
CA LEU A 12 -39.96 3.88 6.50
C LEU A 12 -39.19 5.08 7.06
N VAL A 13 -38.48 5.78 6.18
CA VAL A 13 -38.63 7.19 5.78
C VAL A 13 -37.38 7.53 4.99
N ALA A 14 -37.49 7.53 3.66
CA ALA A 14 -36.41 7.83 2.75
C ALA A 14 -36.99 8.51 1.51
N SER A 15 -37.38 9.78 1.63
CA SER A 15 -37.38 10.66 0.46
C SER A 15 -35.92 11.01 0.14
N HIS A 16 -35.19 10.06 -0.44
CA HIS A 16 -33.90 10.34 -1.06
C HIS A 16 -34.20 10.66 -2.52
N ALA A 17 -33.87 11.87 -2.95
CA ALA A 17 -33.67 12.14 -4.37
C ALA A 17 -32.59 11.16 -4.85
N TYR A 18 -32.92 10.28 -5.78
CA TYR A 18 -31.99 9.32 -6.35
C TYR A 18 -31.02 10.09 -7.25
N SER A 19 -29.90 10.52 -6.70
CA SER A 19 -28.78 11.06 -7.46
C SER A 19 -28.05 9.91 -8.15
N ASP A 20 -27.88 9.95 -9.47
CA ASP A 20 -27.21 8.87 -10.24
C ASP A 20 -25.78 9.26 -10.63
N ASN A 21 -24.86 8.30 -10.53
CA ASN A 21 -23.48 8.50 -11.00
C ASN A 21 -23.42 8.41 -12.53
N ILE A 22 -22.49 9.11 -13.17
CA ILE A 22 -22.27 9.01 -14.61
C ILE A 22 -21.48 7.71 -14.88
N LYS A 23 -22.13 6.73 -15.50
CA LYS A 23 -21.51 5.44 -15.82
C LYS A 23 -20.94 5.47 -17.23
N VAL A 24 -19.65 5.20 -17.35
CA VAL A 24 -19.00 5.02 -18.66
C VAL A 24 -19.29 3.60 -19.15
N THR A 25 -19.83 3.46 -20.36
CA THR A 25 -20.29 2.17 -20.90
C THR A 25 -19.38 1.60 -21.97
N ILE A 26 -18.51 2.43 -22.58
CA ILE A 26 -17.55 2.01 -23.60
C ILE A 26 -16.12 2.46 -23.25
N THR A 27 -15.14 1.76 -23.79
CA THR A 27 -13.71 1.97 -23.49
C THR A 27 -12.99 2.82 -24.54
N GLU A 28 -13.61 2.97 -25.70
CA GLU A 28 -13.12 3.69 -26.84
C GLU A 28 -13.22 5.19 -26.64
N ASP A 29 -12.24 5.93 -27.16
CA ASP A 29 -12.25 7.39 -27.15
C ASP A 29 -13.03 7.93 -28.35
N ILE A 30 -14.35 8.01 -28.20
CA ILE A 30 -15.29 8.40 -29.25
C ILE A 30 -16.21 9.51 -28.73
N VAL A 31 -16.56 10.43 -29.62
CA VAL A 31 -17.64 11.41 -29.41
C VAL A 31 -18.68 11.19 -30.49
N LYS A 32 -19.86 10.71 -30.13
CA LYS A 32 -20.92 10.33 -31.06
C LYS A 32 -22.28 10.40 -30.39
N ASN A 33 -23.24 11.02 -31.06
CA ASN A 33 -24.61 11.08 -30.57
C ASN A 33 -25.31 9.71 -30.66
N ASP A 34 -25.15 8.88 -29.64
CA ASP A 34 -25.84 7.61 -29.46
C ASP A 34 -26.15 7.35 -27.98
N THR A 35 -26.41 6.10 -27.63
CA THR A 35 -26.78 5.67 -26.27
C THR A 35 -25.60 5.20 -25.44
N GLU A 36 -24.40 5.11 -26.03
CA GLU A 36 -23.19 4.70 -25.35
C GLU A 36 -22.51 5.94 -24.77
N CYS A 37 -21.98 5.83 -23.55
CA CYS A 37 -21.27 6.91 -22.88
C CYS A 37 -19.78 6.58 -22.85
N SER A 38 -18.96 7.34 -23.60
CA SER A 38 -17.50 7.29 -23.48
C SER A 38 -17.00 8.11 -22.30
N LEU A 39 -15.75 7.88 -21.88
CA LEU A 39 -15.13 8.67 -20.81
C LEU A 39 -14.99 10.14 -21.23
N ARG A 40 -14.68 10.42 -22.50
CA ARG A 40 -14.57 11.80 -23.00
C ARG A 40 -15.91 12.51 -22.93
N GLU A 41 -16.98 11.85 -23.37
CA GLU A 41 -18.35 12.39 -23.31
C GLU A 41 -18.81 12.63 -21.87
N ALA A 42 -18.47 11.74 -20.94
CA ALA A 42 -18.78 11.91 -19.52
C ALA A 42 -18.13 13.18 -18.93
N ILE A 43 -16.86 13.44 -19.28
CA ILE A 43 -16.15 14.65 -18.83
C ILE A 43 -16.69 15.90 -19.54
N ASP A 44 -16.99 15.83 -20.83
CA ASP A 44 -17.57 16.94 -21.60
C ASP A 44 -18.98 17.31 -21.10
N TYR A 45 -19.78 16.31 -20.69
CA TYR A 45 -21.07 16.51 -20.05
C TYR A 45 -20.94 17.35 -18.77
N ILE A 46 -19.98 17.00 -17.90
CA ILE A 46 -19.70 17.72 -16.66
C ILE A 46 -19.22 19.15 -16.96
N ASN A 47 -18.30 19.31 -17.92
CA ASN A 47 -17.77 20.61 -18.32
C ASN A 47 -18.85 21.57 -18.85
N GLN A 48 -19.90 21.03 -19.49
CA GLN A 48 -21.05 21.79 -20.00
C GLN A 48 -22.06 22.20 -18.90
N GLY A 49 -21.79 21.88 -17.63
CA GLY A 49 -22.69 22.19 -16.53
C GLY A 49 -23.82 21.17 -16.36
N MET A 50 -23.63 19.94 -16.85
CA MET A 50 -24.54 18.80 -16.63
C MET A 50 -25.99 19.09 -17.04
N PRO A 51 -26.26 19.38 -18.32
CA PRO A 51 -27.62 19.66 -18.80
C PRO A 51 -28.59 18.49 -18.50
N GLU A 52 -29.83 18.79 -18.09
CA GLU A 52 -30.81 17.74 -17.72
C GLU A 52 -31.09 16.71 -18.82
N ALA A 53 -30.91 17.10 -20.08
CA ALA A 53 -31.08 16.22 -21.24
C ALA A 53 -29.99 15.13 -21.37
N GLY A 54 -28.92 15.20 -20.57
CA GLY A 54 -27.71 14.40 -20.78
C GLY A 54 -26.87 14.91 -21.94
N TYR A 55 -25.80 14.20 -22.26
CA TYR A 55 -24.94 14.47 -23.41
C TYR A 55 -24.43 13.14 -23.97
N TYR A 56 -24.86 12.79 -25.18
CA TYR A 56 -24.40 11.61 -25.94
C TYR A 56 -24.29 10.35 -25.08
N GLY A 57 -25.44 9.85 -24.60
CA GLY A 57 -25.50 8.67 -23.74
C GLY A 57 -25.07 8.88 -22.28
N CYS A 58 -24.40 9.98 -21.94
CA CYS A 58 -23.93 10.27 -20.59
C CYS A 58 -24.89 11.14 -19.78
N GLY A 59 -25.08 10.77 -18.51
CA GLY A 59 -25.77 11.60 -17.51
C GLY A 59 -27.28 11.69 -17.71
N GLY A 60 -27.85 12.86 -17.41
CA GLY A 60 -29.28 13.13 -17.43
C GLY A 60 -29.79 13.76 -16.15
N LYS A 61 -31.12 13.82 -16.02
CA LYS A 61 -31.79 14.30 -14.83
C LYS A 61 -31.30 13.54 -13.58
N ASP A 62 -30.97 14.29 -12.54
CA ASP A 62 -30.45 13.79 -11.26
C ASP A 62 -29.01 13.24 -11.29
N ALA A 63 -28.25 13.40 -12.38
CA ALA A 63 -26.83 13.03 -12.40
C ALA A 63 -26.01 13.87 -11.40
N ILE A 64 -24.98 13.27 -10.80
CA ILE A 64 -23.93 13.99 -10.04
C ILE A 64 -22.58 13.92 -10.74
N SER A 65 -21.68 14.84 -10.38
CA SER A 65 -20.31 14.94 -10.93
C SER A 65 -19.38 13.85 -10.38
N THR A 66 -19.80 12.60 -10.54
CA THR A 66 -19.01 11.40 -10.22
C THR A 66 -19.06 10.47 -11.42
N VAL A 67 -17.91 10.25 -12.04
CA VAL A 67 -17.73 9.35 -13.18
C VAL A 67 -17.26 7.98 -12.66
N MET A 68 -18.02 6.94 -13.00
CA MET A 68 -17.75 5.55 -12.60
C MET A 68 -17.15 4.77 -13.77
N LEU A 69 -16.02 4.14 -13.51
CA LEU A 69 -15.30 3.27 -14.43
C LEU A 69 -15.41 1.81 -13.97
N GLU A 70 -15.43 0.84 -14.86
CA GLU A 70 -15.49 -0.57 -14.50
C GLU A 70 -14.10 -1.08 -14.08
N LYS A 71 -14.06 -1.89 -13.01
CA LYS A 71 -12.81 -2.46 -12.47
C LYS A 71 -12.00 -3.20 -13.54
N ASN A 72 -10.68 -3.01 -13.53
CA ASN A 72 -9.73 -3.63 -14.47
C ASN A 72 -9.97 -3.36 -15.97
N LYS A 73 -10.90 -2.45 -16.35
CA LYS A 73 -11.06 -2.05 -17.75
C LYS A 73 -10.03 -1.00 -18.15
N THR A 74 -9.61 -1.05 -19.42
CA THR A 74 -8.73 -0.06 -20.01
C THR A 74 -9.52 0.86 -20.93
N TYR A 75 -9.55 2.15 -20.59
CA TYR A 75 -10.13 3.24 -21.38
C TYR A 75 -9.02 3.90 -22.19
N LEU A 76 -9.14 3.86 -23.51
CA LEU A 76 -8.16 4.47 -24.42
C LEU A 76 -8.42 5.96 -24.52
N LEU A 77 -7.36 6.74 -24.73
CA LEU A 77 -7.44 8.19 -24.93
C LEU A 77 -6.55 8.60 -26.10
N ASN A 78 -7.11 9.28 -27.09
CA ASN A 78 -6.38 9.81 -28.25
C ASN A 78 -5.77 11.19 -27.96
N THR A 79 -6.33 11.94 -27.02
CA THR A 79 -5.84 13.23 -26.52
C THR A 79 -6.18 13.37 -25.03
N HIS A 80 -5.64 14.39 -24.36
CA HIS A 80 -5.96 14.65 -22.95
C HIS A 80 -7.48 14.82 -22.71
N LEU A 81 -7.91 14.50 -21.48
CA LEU A 81 -9.22 14.88 -20.97
C LEU A 81 -9.10 16.26 -20.31
N ALA A 82 -9.80 17.26 -20.85
CA ALA A 82 -9.87 18.59 -20.26
C ALA A 82 -10.90 18.61 -19.13
N ILE A 83 -10.50 19.01 -17.93
CA ILE A 83 -11.37 19.07 -16.75
C ILE A 83 -11.47 20.52 -16.29
N LYS A 84 -12.68 21.07 -16.35
CA LYS A 84 -12.97 22.49 -16.09
C LYS A 84 -13.98 22.72 -14.96
N LYS A 85 -14.51 21.65 -14.37
CA LYS A 85 -15.49 21.67 -13.27
C LYS A 85 -15.12 20.63 -12.21
N ASP A 86 -15.66 20.81 -11.01
CA ASP A 86 -15.53 19.85 -9.91
C ASP A 86 -15.98 18.47 -10.36
N LEU A 87 -15.17 17.44 -10.11
CA LEU A 87 -15.54 16.05 -10.39
C LEU A 87 -14.82 15.05 -9.51
N THR A 88 -15.43 13.87 -9.38
CA THR A 88 -14.76 12.66 -8.89
C THR A 88 -14.72 11.61 -9.99
N LEU A 89 -13.52 11.14 -10.33
CA LEU A 89 -13.32 9.99 -11.20
C LEU A 89 -12.95 8.78 -10.34
N ARG A 90 -13.69 7.68 -10.45
CA ARG A 90 -13.43 6.49 -9.64
C ARG A 90 -13.79 5.18 -10.30
N THR A 91 -13.17 4.11 -9.82
CA THR A 91 -13.58 2.74 -10.16
C THR A 91 -14.84 2.31 -9.41
N SER A 92 -15.67 1.54 -10.09
CA SER A 92 -16.84 0.83 -9.59
C SER A 92 -16.46 -0.62 -9.27
N TYR A 93 -17.00 -1.12 -8.16
CA TYR A 93 -16.85 -2.51 -7.75
C TYR A 93 -18.23 -3.16 -7.73
N ASP A 94 -18.32 -4.37 -8.28
CA ASP A 94 -19.52 -5.19 -8.12
C ASP A 94 -19.64 -5.62 -6.66
N SER A 95 -20.76 -5.30 -6.01
CA SER A 95 -21.09 -5.74 -4.65
C SER A 95 -21.57 -7.19 -4.65
N SER A 96 -20.77 -8.11 -5.19
CA SER A 96 -21.04 -9.54 -5.04
C SER A 96 -20.74 -9.98 -3.60
N VAL A 97 -21.65 -10.77 -3.03
CA VAL A 97 -21.52 -11.23 -1.63
C VAL A 97 -20.34 -12.19 -1.53
N GLY A 98 -19.22 -11.73 -0.96
CA GLY A 98 -18.06 -12.56 -0.63
C GLY A 98 -16.70 -12.11 -1.18
N GLU A 99 -16.64 -11.06 -2.02
CA GLU A 99 -15.36 -10.47 -2.44
C GLU A 99 -14.94 -9.34 -1.48
N GLU A 100 -13.83 -9.51 -0.76
CA GLU A 100 -13.16 -8.37 -0.09
C GLU A 100 -12.48 -7.50 -1.15
N THR A 101 -13.01 -6.30 -1.39
CA THR A 101 -12.40 -5.34 -2.30
C THR A 101 -11.25 -4.63 -1.60
N VAL A 102 -10.02 -4.89 -2.04
CA VAL A 102 -8.84 -4.13 -1.59
C VAL A 102 -8.65 -2.92 -2.50
N GLN A 103 -8.60 -1.72 -1.90
CA GLN A 103 -8.48 -0.47 -2.63
C GLN A 103 -7.16 -0.43 -3.44
N GLY A 104 -7.23 0.10 -4.66
CA GLY A 104 -6.07 0.23 -5.55
C GLY A 104 -5.75 -1.01 -6.41
N LEU A 105 -6.18 -2.21 -6.00
CA LEU A 105 -5.80 -3.46 -6.71
C LEU A 105 -6.51 -3.67 -8.04
N SER A 106 -7.75 -3.21 -8.17
CA SER A 106 -8.58 -3.44 -9.36
C SER A 106 -8.91 -2.16 -10.12
N ASN A 107 -7.99 -1.21 -10.08
CA ASN A 107 -8.14 0.10 -10.71
C ASN A 107 -8.52 -0.03 -12.19
N ALA A 108 -9.52 0.74 -12.62
CA ALA A 108 -9.69 1.06 -14.03
C ALA A 108 -8.43 1.79 -14.55
N ILE A 109 -8.10 1.60 -15.82
CA ILE A 109 -6.88 2.09 -16.44
C ILE A 109 -7.25 3.12 -17.50
N LEU A 110 -6.80 4.37 -17.35
CA LEU A 110 -6.82 5.37 -18.41
C LEU A 110 -5.47 5.32 -19.12
N LYS A 111 -5.50 4.93 -20.40
CA LYS A 111 -4.29 4.73 -21.19
C LYS A 111 -4.23 5.71 -22.35
N MET A 112 -3.17 6.51 -22.38
CA MET A 112 -2.87 7.36 -23.52
C MET A 112 -2.45 6.50 -24.72
N ASN A 113 -3.19 6.65 -25.82
CA ASN A 113 -2.91 6.07 -27.13
C ASN A 113 -2.33 7.12 -28.10
N GLY A 114 -2.64 8.41 -27.88
CA GLY A 114 -2.06 9.52 -28.61
C GLY A 114 -0.70 9.98 -28.06
N SER A 115 -0.31 11.20 -28.46
CA SER A 115 0.93 11.87 -28.05
C SER A 115 0.60 13.10 -27.21
N ASP A 116 0.04 12.89 -26.02
CA ASP A 116 -0.49 13.95 -25.15
C ASP A 116 -0.50 13.48 -23.69
N ASN A 117 -0.82 14.38 -22.75
CA ASN A 117 -1.02 14.05 -21.35
C ASN A 117 -2.36 13.32 -21.15
N VAL A 118 -2.54 12.61 -20.03
CA VAL A 118 -3.82 11.94 -19.73
C VAL A 118 -4.89 12.95 -19.29
N LEU A 119 -4.57 13.79 -18.30
CA LEU A 119 -5.50 14.77 -17.72
C LEU A 119 -4.94 16.18 -17.81
N ARG A 120 -5.81 17.15 -18.12
CA ARG A 120 -5.52 18.58 -17.98
C ARG A 120 -6.58 19.22 -17.08
N VAL A 121 -6.18 19.52 -15.84
CA VAL A 121 -7.04 20.10 -14.81
C VAL A 121 -6.75 21.59 -14.72
N ASP A 122 -7.59 22.37 -15.37
CA ASP A 122 -7.45 23.83 -15.47
C ASP A 122 -8.78 24.40 -15.95
N ASN A 123 -9.44 25.20 -15.11
CA ASN A 123 -10.69 25.84 -15.48
C ASN A 123 -10.47 27.21 -16.16
N ALA A 124 -9.23 27.71 -16.21
CA ALA A 124 -8.86 29.04 -16.70
C ALA A 124 -9.59 30.21 -15.99
N GLU A 125 -10.16 29.96 -14.80
CA GLU A 125 -10.84 30.94 -13.96
C GLU A 125 -10.04 31.18 -12.66
N ASN A 126 -10.38 32.25 -11.93
CA ASN A 126 -9.72 32.53 -10.65
C ASN A 126 -10.18 31.58 -9.54
N ALA A 127 -11.46 31.17 -9.57
CA ALA A 127 -12.02 30.26 -8.58
C ALA A 127 -11.48 28.85 -8.80
N LEU A 128 -10.96 28.23 -7.75
CA LEU A 128 -10.42 26.87 -7.79
C LEU A 128 -11.53 25.83 -7.96
N ILE A 129 -11.31 24.86 -8.85
CA ILE A 129 -12.10 23.61 -8.86
C ILE A 129 -11.42 22.50 -8.07
N ARG A 130 -12.21 21.50 -7.69
CA ARG A 130 -11.76 20.32 -6.97
C ARG A 130 -11.94 19.07 -7.83
N VAL A 131 -10.82 18.45 -8.19
CA VAL A 131 -10.79 17.17 -8.92
C VAL A 131 -10.27 16.07 -8.02
N LEU A 132 -11.04 15.00 -7.88
CA LEU A 132 -10.64 13.80 -7.16
C LEU A 132 -10.52 12.61 -8.11
N VAL A 133 -9.40 11.89 -8.04
CA VAL A 133 -9.20 10.64 -8.76
C VAL A 133 -8.94 9.55 -7.73
N LYS A 134 -9.78 8.51 -7.73
CA LYS A 134 -9.73 7.44 -6.74
C LYS A 134 -9.72 6.07 -7.40
N GLU A 135 -8.77 5.22 -7.03
CA GLU A 135 -8.71 3.84 -7.52
C GLU A 135 -8.63 3.78 -9.05
N VAL A 136 -7.79 4.62 -9.67
CA VAL A 136 -7.56 4.67 -11.12
C VAL A 136 -6.07 4.54 -11.41
N THR A 137 -5.71 3.87 -12.49
CA THR A 137 -4.36 3.86 -13.05
C THR A 137 -4.30 4.82 -14.22
N LEU A 138 -3.38 5.79 -14.19
CA LEU A 138 -3.06 6.62 -15.35
C LEU A 138 -1.78 6.10 -15.99
N GLN A 139 -1.87 5.76 -17.27
CA GLN A 139 -0.78 5.23 -18.07
C GLN A 139 -0.48 6.15 -19.26
N GLY A 140 0.72 6.74 -19.25
CA GLY A 140 1.20 7.65 -20.29
C GLY A 140 1.90 6.95 -21.45
N CYS A 141 2.67 7.72 -22.22
CA CYS A 141 3.38 7.28 -23.42
C CYS A 141 4.55 6.30 -23.16
N ALA A 142 5.06 6.23 -21.93
CA ALA A 142 6.24 5.49 -21.47
C ALA A 142 7.59 5.88 -22.13
N LYS A 143 7.57 6.84 -23.06
CA LYS A 143 8.72 7.39 -23.78
C LYS A 143 8.38 8.79 -24.25
N ASP A 144 9.38 9.48 -24.81
CA ASP A 144 9.16 10.78 -25.43
C ASP A 144 8.04 10.71 -26.48
N CYS A 145 7.02 11.53 -26.26
CA CYS A 145 5.89 11.73 -27.15
C CYS A 145 5.58 13.22 -27.34
N GLY A 146 6.54 14.11 -27.09
CA GLY A 146 6.40 15.55 -27.31
C GLY A 146 5.60 16.30 -26.24
N VAL A 147 5.41 15.71 -25.06
CA VAL A 147 4.77 16.37 -23.92
C VAL A 147 5.80 17.19 -23.15
N HIS A 148 5.55 18.49 -22.96
CA HIS A 148 6.46 19.37 -22.24
C HIS A 148 6.18 19.41 -20.73
N GLN A 149 4.92 19.44 -20.32
CA GLN A 149 4.52 19.66 -18.93
C GLN A 149 3.48 18.64 -18.50
N GLY A 150 3.82 17.75 -17.57
CA GLY A 150 2.85 16.91 -16.87
C GLY A 150 2.54 15.61 -17.60
N GLY A 151 3.53 14.75 -17.84
CA GLY A 151 3.42 13.57 -18.73
C GLY A 151 2.20 12.65 -18.49
N LEU A 152 1.60 12.69 -17.30
CA LEU A 152 0.24 12.18 -17.06
C LEU A 152 -0.75 13.30 -16.78
N ILE A 153 -0.42 14.23 -15.89
CA ILE A 153 -1.34 15.26 -15.41
C ILE A 153 -0.70 16.64 -15.46
N TYR A 154 -1.37 17.57 -16.13
CA TYR A 154 -1.18 19.01 -15.93
C TYR A 154 -2.25 19.51 -14.94
N ASN A 155 -1.84 20.20 -13.88
CA ASN A 155 -2.73 20.72 -12.83
C ASN A 155 -2.49 22.20 -12.54
N ASN A 156 -3.56 22.99 -12.57
CA ASN A 156 -3.63 24.36 -12.09
C ASN A 156 -4.73 24.54 -11.01
N GLU A 157 -5.20 23.46 -10.40
CA GLU A 157 -6.34 23.47 -9.49
C GLU A 157 -6.04 22.68 -8.19
N TYR A 158 -7.09 22.30 -7.44
CA TYR A 158 -6.94 21.27 -6.41
C TYR A 158 -7.10 19.89 -7.04
N LEU A 159 -6.05 19.07 -6.94
CA LEU A 159 -6.02 17.69 -7.39
C LEU A 159 -5.81 16.75 -6.20
N GLY A 160 -6.77 15.87 -5.94
CA GLY A 160 -6.65 14.80 -4.96
C GLY A 160 -6.52 13.42 -5.64
N LEU A 161 -5.50 12.66 -5.27
CA LEU A 161 -5.21 11.31 -5.77
C LEU A 161 -5.22 10.31 -4.60
N GLU A 162 -6.05 9.27 -4.69
CA GLU A 162 -6.20 8.28 -3.62
C GLU A 162 -6.22 6.86 -4.19
N TYR A 163 -5.32 5.98 -3.75
CA TYR A 163 -5.19 4.62 -4.30
C TYR A 163 -4.99 4.59 -5.83
N VAL A 164 -4.31 5.62 -6.34
CA VAL A 164 -4.03 5.78 -7.77
C VAL A 164 -2.69 5.13 -8.11
N LYS A 165 -2.55 4.65 -9.35
CA LYS A 165 -1.24 4.31 -9.93
C LYS A 165 -0.91 5.29 -11.05
N LEU A 166 0.22 5.97 -10.95
CA LEU A 166 0.73 6.89 -11.98
C LEU A 166 1.96 6.28 -12.63
N THR A 167 1.87 5.92 -13.92
CA THR A 167 2.97 5.23 -14.58
C THR A 167 3.16 5.59 -16.06
N GLY A 168 4.41 5.47 -16.52
CA GLY A 168 4.75 5.70 -17.93
C GLY A 168 4.58 7.15 -18.37
N GLY A 169 4.55 8.12 -17.45
CA GLY A 169 4.58 9.53 -17.79
C GLY A 169 5.95 9.94 -18.33
N PHE A 170 5.99 10.73 -19.40
CA PHE A 170 7.21 11.28 -19.95
C PHE A 170 6.99 12.77 -20.28
N ALA A 171 7.80 13.66 -19.72
CA ALA A 171 7.73 15.09 -20.02
C ALA A 171 9.07 15.81 -19.82
N GLU A 172 9.19 17.07 -20.25
CA GLU A 172 10.33 17.89 -19.83
C GLU A 172 10.21 18.25 -18.33
N GLN A 173 9.03 18.67 -17.89
CA GLN A 173 8.72 19.04 -16.51
C GLN A 173 7.54 18.24 -16.00
N GLY A 174 7.69 17.56 -14.86
CA GLY A 174 6.58 16.82 -14.26
C GLY A 174 6.29 15.53 -15.03
N GLY A 175 7.11 14.50 -14.85
CA GLY A 175 6.97 13.23 -15.59
C GLY A 175 5.60 12.61 -15.36
N ALA A 176 5.17 12.50 -14.11
CA ALA A 176 3.80 12.19 -13.76
C ALA A 176 2.95 13.48 -13.67
N ILE A 177 3.33 14.42 -12.81
CA ILE A 177 2.50 15.61 -12.52
C ILE A 177 3.30 16.90 -12.72
N TYR A 178 2.74 17.81 -13.50
CA TYR A 178 3.12 19.21 -13.50
C TYR A 178 2.04 19.99 -12.75
N ASN A 179 2.40 20.55 -11.61
CA ASN A 179 1.54 21.44 -10.82
C ASN A 179 2.03 22.88 -11.01
N VAL A 180 1.20 23.75 -11.59
CA VAL A 180 1.57 25.15 -11.86
C VAL A 180 2.11 25.83 -10.61
N ALA A 181 1.37 25.72 -9.50
CA ALA A 181 1.80 26.12 -8.16
C ALA A 181 2.31 27.56 -8.02
N THR A 182 1.84 28.50 -8.85
CA THR A 182 2.22 29.91 -8.81
C THR A 182 2.00 30.49 -7.41
N LEU A 183 3.02 31.16 -6.87
CA LEU A 183 2.94 31.89 -5.60
C LEU A 183 2.12 33.16 -5.77
N LEU A 184 1.12 33.32 -4.92
CA LEU A 184 0.29 34.52 -4.81
C LEU A 184 0.94 35.52 -3.83
N GLU A 185 0.48 36.77 -3.88
CA GLU A 185 1.01 37.87 -3.04
C GLU A 185 0.91 37.57 -1.54
N ASP A 186 -0.10 36.79 -1.12
CA ASP A 186 -0.32 36.38 0.27
C ASP A 186 0.55 35.18 0.73
N GLY A 187 1.43 34.71 -0.17
CA GLY A 187 2.34 33.60 0.05
C GLY A 187 1.72 32.21 -0.14
N THR A 188 0.44 32.13 -0.45
CA THR A 188 -0.20 30.85 -0.81
C THR A 188 0.10 30.46 -2.26
N SER A 189 -0.07 29.19 -2.58
CA SER A 189 0.08 28.72 -3.96
C SER A 189 -1.30 28.55 -4.60
N ARG A 190 -1.43 28.96 -5.87
CA ARG A 190 -2.69 28.92 -6.62
C ARG A 190 -3.24 27.50 -6.82
N SER A 191 -2.40 26.46 -6.79
CA SER A 191 -2.82 25.08 -7.05
C SER A 191 -2.16 24.12 -6.07
N LEU A 192 -2.83 23.00 -5.74
CA LEU A 192 -2.40 22.04 -4.73
C LEU A 192 -2.60 20.61 -5.22
N VAL A 193 -1.58 19.77 -5.02
CA VAL A 193 -1.67 18.33 -5.25
C VAL A 193 -1.67 17.58 -3.93
N GLU A 194 -2.71 16.80 -3.67
CA GLU A 194 -2.81 15.90 -2.52
C GLU A 194 -2.73 14.44 -3.00
N ILE A 195 -1.76 13.68 -2.48
CA ILE A 195 -1.50 12.29 -2.84
C ILE A 195 -1.60 11.42 -1.59
N ARG A 196 -2.45 10.40 -1.64
CA ARG A 196 -2.64 9.46 -0.53
C ARG A 196 -2.62 8.03 -1.03
N SER A 197 -1.89 7.17 -0.34
CA SER A 197 -1.89 5.72 -0.59
C SER A 197 -1.69 5.36 -2.08
N THR A 198 -0.80 6.10 -2.76
CA THR A 198 -0.66 6.07 -4.23
C THR A 198 0.70 5.50 -4.63
N LEU A 199 0.72 4.77 -5.75
CA LEU A 199 1.94 4.28 -6.38
C LEU A 199 2.31 5.19 -7.55
N VAL A 200 3.50 5.78 -7.52
CA VAL A 200 4.04 6.54 -8.66
C VAL A 200 5.31 5.84 -9.14
N GLU A 201 5.26 5.26 -10.32
CA GLU A 201 6.38 4.46 -10.83
C GLU A 201 6.67 4.62 -12.31
N GLN A 202 7.95 4.49 -12.68
CA GLN A 202 8.40 4.46 -14.07
C GLN A 202 8.00 5.71 -14.87
N ASN A 203 8.00 6.87 -14.21
CA ASN A 203 7.84 8.15 -14.87
C ASN A 203 9.21 8.78 -15.12
N GLN A 204 9.35 9.53 -16.21
CA GLN A 204 10.59 10.17 -16.60
C GLN A 204 10.38 11.65 -16.89
N ALA A 205 11.29 12.49 -16.41
CA ALA A 205 11.36 13.88 -16.85
C ALA A 205 12.78 14.44 -16.83
N VAL A 206 12.96 15.58 -17.50
CA VAL A 206 14.16 16.39 -17.31
C VAL A 206 14.19 16.92 -15.88
N GLN A 207 13.07 17.48 -15.41
CA GLN A 207 12.90 17.99 -14.05
C GLN A 207 11.60 17.46 -13.42
N GLY A 208 11.67 16.95 -12.20
CA GLY A 208 10.49 16.51 -11.46
C GLY A 208 9.77 15.30 -12.07
N ALA A 209 10.41 14.13 -12.14
CA ALA A 209 9.78 12.94 -12.74
C ALA A 209 8.49 12.49 -12.03
N ILE A 210 8.34 12.75 -10.73
CA ILE A 210 7.12 12.50 -9.95
C ILE A 210 6.24 13.74 -9.95
N LEU A 211 6.80 14.87 -9.51
CA LEU A 211 6.09 16.13 -9.36
C LEU A 211 7.03 17.29 -9.69
N TYR A 212 6.57 18.21 -10.51
CA TYR A 212 7.17 19.51 -10.71
C TYR A 212 6.21 20.60 -10.25
N GLY A 213 6.70 21.67 -9.63
CA GLY A 213 5.94 22.91 -9.49
C GLY A 213 6.76 24.14 -9.14
N ASP A 214 6.20 25.33 -9.37
CA ASP A 214 6.88 26.60 -9.12
C ASP A 214 7.20 26.84 -7.64
N ALA A 215 6.39 26.28 -6.74
CA ALA A 215 6.58 26.33 -5.29
C ALA A 215 6.19 24.99 -4.65
N PRO A 216 6.64 24.70 -3.42
CA PRO A 216 6.21 23.51 -2.73
C PRO A 216 4.74 23.67 -2.34
N SER A 217 3.86 23.10 -3.16
CA SER A 217 2.41 23.06 -2.94
C SER A 217 1.89 21.64 -3.15
N PHE A 218 2.13 20.80 -2.15
CA PHE A 218 1.71 19.41 -2.17
C PHE A 218 1.51 18.84 -0.77
N ARG A 219 0.69 17.80 -0.66
CA ARG A 219 0.55 16.99 0.56
C ARG A 219 0.55 15.52 0.19
N ILE A 220 1.59 14.81 0.59
CA ILE A 220 1.84 13.43 0.19
C ILE A 220 1.88 12.56 1.46
N TYR A 221 1.08 11.51 1.47
CA TYR A 221 0.93 10.59 2.58
C TYR A 221 0.96 9.14 2.10
N ASN A 222 1.59 8.26 2.88
CA ASN A 222 1.43 6.81 2.78
C ASN A 222 1.70 6.25 1.37
N SER A 223 2.64 6.83 0.63
CA SER A 223 2.80 6.57 -0.81
C SER A 223 4.14 5.93 -1.15
N VAL A 224 4.22 5.30 -2.32
CA VAL A 224 5.43 4.64 -2.81
C VAL A 224 5.87 5.26 -4.13
N PHE A 225 7.17 5.56 -4.20
CA PHE A 225 7.82 6.14 -5.36
C PHE A 225 8.92 5.19 -5.84
N LYS A 226 8.73 4.58 -7.01
CA LYS A 226 9.60 3.51 -7.50
C LYS A 226 10.04 3.74 -8.94
N GLU A 227 11.34 3.59 -9.22
CA GLU A 227 11.85 3.58 -10.60
C GLU A 227 11.51 4.85 -11.42
N ASN A 228 11.28 6.00 -10.79
CA ASN A 228 11.14 7.27 -11.49
C ASN A 228 12.51 7.84 -11.85
N LYS A 229 12.59 8.64 -12.91
CA LYS A 229 13.86 9.12 -13.47
C LYS A 229 13.83 10.60 -13.78
N THR A 230 14.53 11.39 -12.98
CA THR A 230 14.89 12.78 -13.30
C THR A 230 16.29 12.80 -13.91
N THR A 231 16.45 13.40 -15.09
CA THR A 231 17.75 13.43 -15.79
C THR A 231 18.60 14.67 -15.51
N ASP A 232 18.00 15.79 -15.12
CA ASP A 232 18.75 16.98 -14.71
C ASP A 232 19.40 16.75 -13.33
N ALA A 233 20.73 16.87 -13.28
CA ALA A 233 21.51 16.66 -12.08
C ALA A 233 21.27 17.71 -10.98
N SER A 234 20.72 18.88 -11.34
CA SER A 234 20.33 19.97 -10.42
C SER A 234 18.87 19.90 -9.96
N SER A 235 18.12 18.93 -10.47
CA SER A 235 16.71 18.70 -10.13
C SER A 235 16.55 17.47 -9.22
N ALA A 236 15.31 17.15 -8.91
CA ALA A 236 14.89 16.00 -8.12
C ALA A 236 13.65 15.35 -8.73
N ASN A 237 13.22 14.20 -8.21
CA ASN A 237 11.99 13.53 -8.65
C ASN A 237 10.74 14.29 -8.19
N ILE A 238 10.73 14.77 -6.94
CA ILE A 238 9.79 15.80 -6.47
C ILE A 238 10.54 17.13 -6.46
N TYR A 239 10.18 18.02 -7.37
CA TYR A 239 10.90 19.25 -7.63
C TYR A 239 10.05 20.51 -7.40
N SER A 240 10.57 21.45 -6.60
CA SER A 240 10.04 22.80 -6.46
C SER A 240 11.08 23.86 -6.84
N VAL A 241 10.68 24.79 -7.72
CA VAL A 241 11.55 25.84 -8.27
C VAL A 241 11.93 26.87 -7.20
N ASN A 242 10.94 27.37 -6.46
CA ASN A 242 11.11 28.42 -5.47
C ASN A 242 10.92 27.88 -4.05
N ASN A 243 11.44 28.63 -3.07
CA ASN A 243 11.04 28.48 -1.66
C ASN A 243 9.59 28.95 -1.48
N ALA A 244 8.85 28.37 -0.54
CA ALA A 244 7.58 28.96 -0.14
C ALA A 244 7.81 30.31 0.53
N THR A 245 6.84 31.22 0.41
CA THR A 245 6.76 32.39 1.27
C THR A 245 6.34 31.92 2.65
N VAL A 246 7.20 32.10 3.65
CA VAL A 246 6.92 31.71 5.02
C VAL A 246 6.40 32.92 5.81
N LYS A 247 5.22 32.78 6.43
CA LYS A 247 4.61 33.85 7.23
C LYS A 247 5.32 33.94 8.59
N GLU A 248 5.30 35.13 9.21
CA GLU A 248 5.99 35.38 10.49
C GLU A 248 5.56 34.43 11.62
N ASP A 249 4.31 33.98 11.61
CA ASP A 249 3.73 33.06 12.60
C ASP A 249 3.95 31.57 12.27
N THR A 250 4.60 31.26 11.14
CA THR A 250 4.82 29.88 10.72
C THR A 250 5.88 29.22 11.61
N THR A 251 5.50 28.09 12.19
CA THR A 251 6.37 27.20 12.95
C THR A 251 6.60 25.90 12.17
N LEU A 252 7.63 25.13 12.54
CA LEU A 252 7.91 23.83 11.92
C LEU A 252 6.70 22.87 11.97
N SER A 253 5.90 22.91 13.04
CA SER A 253 4.70 22.05 13.17
C SER A 253 3.54 22.48 12.26
N SER A 254 3.54 23.73 11.79
CA SER A 254 2.48 24.31 10.95
C SER A 254 2.77 24.27 9.44
N LEU A 255 3.90 23.70 9.01
CA LEU A 255 4.28 23.65 7.60
C LEU A 255 3.25 22.89 6.76
N ALA A 256 2.80 23.55 5.69
CA ALA A 256 1.67 23.09 4.87
C ALA A 256 2.06 22.03 3.83
N SER A 257 3.29 22.08 3.31
CA SER A 257 3.76 21.17 2.27
C SER A 257 4.44 19.96 2.89
N ARG A 258 3.77 18.82 2.80
CA ARG A 258 4.09 17.62 3.57
C ARG A 258 4.43 16.46 2.67
N LEU A 259 5.47 15.71 3.03
CA LEU A 259 5.81 14.42 2.46
C LEU A 259 6.08 13.48 3.61
N VAL A 260 5.14 12.57 3.88
CA VAL A 260 5.19 11.78 5.12
C VAL A 260 4.81 10.32 4.94
N SER A 261 5.37 9.46 5.81
CA SER A 261 5.09 8.02 5.87
C SER A 261 5.21 7.34 4.49
N SER A 262 6.26 7.65 3.73
CA SER A 262 6.39 7.27 2.32
C SER A 262 7.76 6.66 2.00
N THR A 263 7.80 5.76 1.01
CA THR A 263 9.03 5.06 0.60
C THR A 263 9.50 5.47 -0.80
N PHE A 264 10.80 5.66 -0.95
CA PHE A 264 11.48 5.88 -2.22
C PHE A 264 12.49 4.75 -2.48
N VAL A 265 12.35 4.06 -3.61
CA VAL A 265 13.21 2.94 -3.98
C VAL A 265 13.53 2.92 -5.48
N LYS A 266 14.79 2.66 -5.84
CA LYS A 266 15.26 2.57 -7.24
C LYS A 266 14.98 3.80 -8.12
N ASN A 267 14.77 4.99 -7.55
CA ASN A 267 14.62 6.22 -8.34
C ASN A 267 15.98 6.74 -8.83
N THR A 268 16.00 7.38 -10.00
CA THR A 268 17.16 8.04 -10.59
C THR A 268 17.08 9.55 -10.40
N GLY A 269 18.20 10.20 -10.05
CA GLY A 269 18.26 11.58 -9.53
C GLY A 269 18.03 11.66 -8.02
N TYR A 270 18.08 12.88 -7.46
CA TYR A 270 17.67 13.13 -6.07
C TYR A 270 16.17 12.85 -5.93
N VAL A 271 15.74 12.35 -4.77
CA VAL A 271 14.31 12.00 -4.59
C VAL A 271 13.44 13.25 -4.38
N VAL A 272 13.97 14.26 -3.70
CA VAL A 272 13.30 15.53 -3.41
C VAL A 272 14.33 16.64 -3.22
N ASN A 273 13.99 17.86 -3.63
CA ASN A 273 14.73 19.06 -3.23
C ASN A 273 13.97 19.79 -2.09
N VAL A 274 14.52 19.75 -0.88
CA VAL A 274 13.93 20.38 0.30
C VAL A 274 14.09 21.89 0.22
N ARG A 275 12.97 22.60 0.30
CA ARG A 275 12.83 24.06 0.27
C ARG A 275 12.13 24.54 1.54
N ASP A 276 12.21 25.84 1.82
CA ASP A 276 11.40 26.44 2.89
C ASP A 276 9.91 26.15 2.65
N GLY A 277 9.17 25.88 3.73
CA GLY A 277 7.77 25.45 3.70
C GLY A 277 7.56 23.93 3.71
N MET A 278 8.62 23.13 3.58
CA MET A 278 8.52 21.66 3.43
C MET A 278 8.75 20.89 4.74
N ALA A 279 7.88 19.92 4.99
CA ALA A 279 7.90 18.99 6.11
C ALA A 279 8.06 17.55 5.63
N LEU A 280 9.22 16.94 5.89
CA LEU A 280 9.50 15.54 5.57
C LEU A 280 9.58 14.72 6.86
N ASN A 281 8.72 13.70 7.00
CA ASN A 281 8.63 12.93 8.24
C ASN A 281 8.37 11.44 7.98
N ASN A 282 8.97 10.55 8.78
CA ASN A 282 8.78 9.10 8.66
C ASN A 282 8.99 8.57 7.22
N LEU A 283 10.10 8.94 6.58
CA LEU A 283 10.43 8.48 5.23
C LEU A 283 11.40 7.31 5.24
N THR A 284 11.25 6.39 4.28
CA THR A 284 12.28 5.38 3.97
C THR A 284 12.83 5.65 2.58
N VAL A 285 14.08 6.12 2.49
CA VAL A 285 14.75 6.49 1.23
C VAL A 285 15.98 5.60 1.05
N VAL A 286 15.83 4.54 0.26
CA VAL A 286 16.85 3.49 0.11
C VAL A 286 16.97 3.01 -1.33
N GLY A 287 18.19 2.73 -1.79
CA GLY A 287 18.42 2.11 -3.09
C GLY A 287 18.12 3.02 -4.28
N ASN A 288 18.06 4.34 -4.07
CA ASN A 288 17.94 5.33 -5.15
C ASN A 288 19.34 5.71 -5.65
N SER A 289 19.46 6.28 -6.84
CA SER A 289 20.77 6.76 -7.34
C SER A 289 21.35 7.92 -6.52
N LYS A 290 20.49 8.70 -5.85
CA LYS A 290 20.83 9.77 -4.91
C LYS A 290 19.70 9.90 -3.88
N GLY A 291 20.03 10.38 -2.68
CA GLY A 291 19.08 10.63 -1.60
C GLY A 291 18.41 12.01 -1.71
N ILE A 292 18.46 12.78 -0.62
CA ILE A 292 17.74 14.04 -0.45
C ILE A 292 18.66 15.23 -0.71
N TYR A 293 18.19 16.23 -1.48
CA TYR A 293 18.90 17.48 -1.71
C TYR A 293 18.30 18.62 -0.89
N PHE A 294 19.10 19.35 -0.12
CA PHE A 294 18.66 20.46 0.70
C PHE A 294 18.99 21.80 0.05
N ASN A 295 17.96 22.61 -0.20
CA ASN A 295 18.09 23.99 -0.66
C ASN A 295 17.14 25.00 0.04
N PRO A 296 16.94 24.93 1.37
CA PRO A 296 16.18 25.94 2.12
C PRO A 296 16.99 27.23 2.32
N SER A 297 16.31 28.31 2.72
CA SER A 297 16.92 29.61 3.00
C SER A 297 16.83 30.05 4.47
N THR A 298 15.86 29.55 5.24
CA THR A 298 15.49 30.16 6.55
C THR A 298 15.30 29.18 7.72
N ASN A 299 15.79 27.93 7.65
CA ASN A 299 15.50 26.87 8.66
C ASN A 299 14.01 26.48 8.76
N LEU A 300 13.17 26.92 7.83
CA LEU A 300 11.73 26.64 7.82
C LEU A 300 11.42 25.42 6.95
N ALA A 301 12.24 24.39 7.10
CA ALA A 301 12.08 23.09 6.48
C ALA A 301 12.72 22.02 7.36
N TYR A 302 12.20 20.80 7.34
CA TYR A 302 12.77 19.73 8.14
C TYR A 302 12.73 18.34 7.49
N LEU A 303 13.63 17.49 7.96
CA LEU A 303 13.59 16.04 7.82
C LEU A 303 13.62 15.41 9.21
N ALA A 304 12.60 14.62 9.55
CA ALA A 304 12.50 13.98 10.86
C ALA A 304 12.11 12.51 10.81
N ASN A 305 12.52 11.76 11.85
CA ASN A 305 12.12 10.37 12.11
C ASN A 305 12.26 9.43 10.90
N SER A 306 13.23 9.69 10.02
CA SER A 306 13.36 9.03 8.71
C SER A 306 14.60 8.14 8.62
N ILE A 307 14.58 7.21 7.68
CA ILE A 307 15.71 6.38 7.27
C ILE A 307 16.17 6.85 5.89
N VAL A 308 17.41 7.34 5.78
CA VAL A 308 18.02 7.76 4.52
C VAL A 308 19.40 7.13 4.40
N LEU A 309 19.44 5.96 3.77
CA LEU A 309 20.62 5.09 3.72
C LEU A 309 20.72 4.39 2.37
N GLY A 310 21.93 3.97 1.98
CA GLY A 310 22.14 3.10 0.82
C GLY A 310 21.70 3.69 -0.50
N ASN A 311 21.76 5.01 -0.66
CA ASN A 311 21.58 5.65 -1.96
C ASN A 311 22.93 5.71 -2.71
N ALA A 312 22.91 5.76 -4.05
CA ALA A 312 24.02 5.51 -4.97
C ALA A 312 24.64 4.11 -4.80
N GLU A 313 24.12 3.10 -5.51
CA GLU A 313 24.65 1.71 -5.51
C GLU A 313 24.78 1.07 -4.11
N ASN A 314 23.84 1.34 -3.19
CA ASN A 314 23.90 0.88 -1.79
C ASN A 314 25.15 1.34 -1.03
N THR A 315 25.76 2.46 -1.44
CA THR A 315 26.93 3.02 -0.77
C THR A 315 26.56 3.86 0.46
N ILE A 316 27.57 4.21 1.24
CA ILE A 316 27.47 5.08 2.43
C ILE A 316 27.54 6.58 2.09
N THR A 317 27.35 6.98 0.84
CA THR A 317 27.49 8.37 0.37
C THR A 317 26.31 8.80 -0.49
N GLN A 318 26.05 10.10 -0.59
CA GLN A 318 24.96 10.69 -1.38
C GLN A 318 23.55 10.45 -0.82
N ASN A 319 23.43 10.20 0.48
CA ASN A 319 22.16 10.15 1.20
C ASN A 319 21.59 11.55 1.43
N CYS A 320 22.46 12.53 1.71
CA CYS A 320 22.10 13.94 1.78
C CYS A 320 23.09 14.79 0.98
N ALA A 321 22.61 15.91 0.43
CA ALA A 321 23.44 16.89 -0.29
C ALA A 321 22.84 18.29 -0.17
N GLY A 322 23.59 19.31 -0.59
CA GLY A 322 23.13 20.71 -0.57
C GLY A 322 23.47 21.45 0.73
N ASP A 323 22.65 22.43 1.11
CA ASP A 323 22.87 23.28 2.29
C ASP A 323 22.02 22.80 3.48
N LEU A 324 22.56 21.82 4.22
CA LEU A 324 21.91 21.25 5.40
C LEU A 324 21.89 22.21 6.59
N SER A 325 22.76 23.23 6.62
CA SER A 325 22.86 24.19 7.73
C SER A 325 21.62 25.07 7.89
N LYS A 326 20.78 25.10 6.83
CA LYS A 326 19.54 25.85 6.74
C LYS A 326 18.29 24.97 6.84
N ALA A 327 18.44 23.71 7.25
CA ALA A 327 17.35 22.76 7.46
C ALA A 327 17.42 22.21 8.89
N VAL A 328 16.27 21.83 9.43
CA VAL A 328 16.19 21.13 10.71
C VAL A 328 16.18 19.63 10.47
N LEU A 329 17.22 18.92 10.91
CA LEU A 329 17.30 17.47 10.84
C LEU A 329 17.17 16.89 12.25
N GLN A 330 16.16 16.05 12.49
CA GLN A 330 15.91 15.46 13.81
C GLN A 330 15.68 13.95 13.75
N ASN A 331 16.34 13.22 14.64
CA ASN A 331 16.01 11.81 14.91
C ASN A 331 16.00 10.90 13.67
N ASN A 332 16.88 11.16 12.69
CA ASN A 332 16.97 10.33 11.48
C ASN A 332 18.04 9.24 11.64
N LEU A 333 17.88 8.14 10.91
CA LEU A 333 18.93 7.14 10.72
C LEU A 333 19.60 7.37 9.36
N VAL A 334 20.86 7.81 9.38
CA VAL A 334 21.57 8.34 8.20
C VAL A 334 23.05 7.96 8.21
N THR A 335 23.77 8.41 7.19
CA THR A 335 25.25 8.42 7.18
C THR A 335 25.78 9.74 7.72
N GLN A 336 26.78 9.69 8.60
CA GLN A 336 27.29 10.89 9.28
C GLN A 336 27.97 11.86 8.32
N SER A 337 28.68 11.35 7.31
CA SER A 337 29.55 12.11 6.41
C SER A 337 28.82 13.14 5.56
N ASP A 338 27.55 12.91 5.23
CA ASP A 338 26.79 13.73 4.29
C ASP A 338 25.48 14.29 4.87
N CYS A 339 24.87 13.63 5.85
CA CYS A 339 23.66 14.12 6.52
C CYS A 339 23.92 14.87 7.83
N GLY A 340 25.15 14.82 8.37
CA GLY A 340 25.54 15.52 9.60
C GLY A 340 24.83 15.04 10.87
N SER A 341 25.18 15.65 12.01
CA SER A 341 24.72 15.22 13.34
C SER A 341 23.26 15.54 13.66
N GLY A 342 22.60 16.40 12.87
CA GLY A 342 21.27 16.90 13.17
C GLY A 342 21.23 17.84 14.37
N ALA A 343 20.02 18.12 14.87
CA ALA A 343 19.78 19.02 15.99
C ALA A 343 20.32 18.44 17.31
N SER A 344 20.91 19.28 18.17
CA SER A 344 21.59 18.84 19.39
C SER A 344 20.71 18.04 20.37
N TYR A 345 19.45 18.42 20.54
CA TYR A 345 18.53 17.72 21.46
C TYR A 345 17.87 16.49 20.85
N TYR A 346 17.85 16.41 19.51
CA TYR A 346 17.21 15.33 18.76
C TYR A 346 18.17 14.86 17.65
N PRO A 347 19.38 14.39 18.00
CA PRO A 347 20.42 14.13 17.02
C PRO A 347 20.01 13.01 16.07
N ASN A 348 20.63 13.01 14.90
CA ASN A 348 20.61 11.86 14.02
C ASN A 348 21.42 10.71 14.64
N GLU A 349 21.03 9.48 14.33
CA GLU A 349 21.80 8.28 14.58
C GLU A 349 22.40 7.76 13.27
N PHE A 350 23.48 6.99 13.38
CA PHE A 350 24.26 6.58 12.23
C PHE A 350 24.31 5.07 12.06
N TRP A 351 24.24 4.62 10.82
CA TRP A 351 24.40 3.21 10.47
C TRP A 351 25.50 3.03 9.43
N SER A 352 26.36 2.03 9.65
CA SER A 352 27.44 1.64 8.73
C SER A 352 27.52 0.13 8.48
N GLY A 353 26.59 -0.64 9.03
CA GLY A 353 26.51 -2.09 8.84
C GLY A 353 25.80 -2.48 7.54
N ALA A 354 25.53 -3.77 7.39
CA ALA A 354 24.74 -4.28 6.27
C ALA A 354 23.32 -3.66 6.28
N LEU A 355 22.78 -3.34 5.11
CA LEU A 355 21.52 -2.60 4.98
C LEU A 355 20.37 -3.48 4.50
N ILE A 356 20.55 -4.20 3.39
CA ILE A 356 19.49 -4.95 2.72
C ILE A 356 19.75 -6.44 2.80
N ALA A 357 18.80 -7.17 3.37
CA ALA A 357 18.80 -8.62 3.50
C ALA A 357 18.35 -9.31 2.21
N GLY A 358 19.04 -9.05 1.10
CA GLY A 358 18.66 -9.54 -0.22
C GLY A 358 19.82 -9.47 -1.21
N SER A 359 19.61 -9.99 -2.43
CA SER A 359 20.56 -9.79 -3.53
C SER A 359 20.46 -8.40 -4.16
N ASP A 360 19.33 -7.73 -3.95
CA ASP A 360 19.00 -6.40 -4.48
C ASP A 360 18.04 -5.71 -3.51
N VAL A 361 17.82 -4.40 -3.68
CA VAL A 361 16.89 -3.57 -2.89
C VAL A 361 15.42 -3.88 -3.18
N VAL A 362 15.13 -4.74 -4.17
CA VAL A 362 13.80 -5.26 -4.50
C VAL A 362 13.89 -6.79 -4.58
N GLY A 363 12.96 -7.50 -3.96
CA GLY A 363 12.89 -8.96 -4.01
C GLY A 363 12.56 -9.60 -2.67
N GLU A 364 12.90 -10.89 -2.54
CA GLU A 364 12.66 -11.68 -1.33
C GLU A 364 13.63 -11.33 -0.21
N CYS A 365 13.14 -11.36 1.03
CA CYS A 365 13.96 -11.18 2.21
C CYS A 365 14.69 -12.48 2.58
N LYS A 366 15.98 -12.39 2.88
CA LYS A 366 16.76 -13.51 3.43
C LYS A 366 16.33 -13.83 4.85
N THR A 367 16.35 -15.11 5.19
CA THR A 367 16.12 -15.60 6.55
C THR A 367 17.25 -15.18 7.50
N MET A 368 17.03 -15.31 8.81
CA MET A 368 18.05 -14.94 9.81
C MET A 368 19.32 -15.78 9.71
N SER A 369 19.23 -17.06 9.34
CA SER A 369 20.43 -17.87 9.10
C SER A 369 21.22 -17.46 7.85
N ALA A 370 20.55 -16.89 6.85
CA ALA A 370 21.18 -16.46 5.60
C ALA A 370 21.74 -15.04 5.68
N ASP A 371 21.15 -14.17 6.50
CA ASP A 371 21.63 -12.81 6.76
C ASP A 371 21.09 -12.31 8.12
N ALA A 372 21.94 -12.31 9.14
CA ALA A 372 21.56 -11.89 10.50
C ALA A 372 21.76 -10.39 10.77
N ASP A 373 22.40 -9.66 9.85
CA ASP A 373 23.01 -8.35 10.13
C ASP A 373 22.38 -7.20 9.34
N SER A 374 21.70 -7.49 8.22
CA SER A 374 21.06 -6.47 7.39
C SER A 374 19.79 -5.90 8.04
N LEU A 375 19.73 -4.57 8.19
CA LEU A 375 18.63 -3.87 8.89
C LEU A 375 17.26 -3.95 8.22
N LEU A 376 17.19 -4.09 6.91
CA LEU A 376 15.96 -3.96 6.15
C LEU A 376 15.80 -5.16 5.21
N CYS A 377 14.58 -5.62 5.02
CA CYS A 377 14.24 -6.47 3.89
C CYS A 377 14.21 -5.65 2.60
N PRO A 378 14.43 -6.27 1.43
CA PRO A 378 14.17 -5.63 0.15
C PRO A 378 12.70 -5.17 0.05
N TYR A 379 12.45 -4.20 -0.82
CA TYR A 379 11.10 -3.81 -1.19
C TYR A 379 10.37 -4.99 -1.86
N ILE A 380 9.18 -5.30 -1.36
CA ILE A 380 8.29 -6.31 -1.92
C ILE A 380 6.84 -5.82 -1.87
N VAL A 381 6.02 -6.25 -2.84
CA VAL A 381 4.57 -6.07 -2.82
C VAL A 381 3.95 -7.37 -2.34
N PRO A 382 3.41 -7.44 -1.11
CA PRO A 382 2.75 -8.64 -0.64
C PRO A 382 1.53 -9.00 -1.49
N ASN A 383 1.14 -10.27 -1.44
CA ASN A 383 -0.07 -10.72 -2.12
C ASN A 383 -1.30 -9.93 -1.62
N GLN A 384 -2.21 -9.59 -2.54
CA GLN A 384 -3.42 -8.83 -2.24
C GLN A 384 -3.17 -7.46 -1.55
N LYS A 385 -2.02 -6.82 -1.79
CA LYS A 385 -1.74 -5.44 -1.37
C LYS A 385 -1.44 -4.56 -2.57
N PHE A 386 -1.96 -3.33 -2.54
CA PHE A 386 -1.73 -2.36 -3.60
C PHE A 386 -0.32 -1.78 -3.57
N LEU A 387 0.17 -1.42 -2.38
CA LEU A 387 1.51 -0.87 -2.19
C LEU A 387 2.42 -1.91 -1.55
N GLY A 388 3.64 -2.03 -2.09
CA GLY A 388 4.73 -2.71 -1.41
C GLY A 388 5.43 -1.84 -0.38
N TYR A 389 6.32 -2.42 0.40
CA TYR A 389 7.07 -1.71 1.43
C TYR A 389 8.44 -2.33 1.69
N ILE A 390 9.31 -1.56 2.33
CA ILE A 390 10.61 -2.00 2.86
C ILE A 390 10.40 -2.29 4.34
N ARG A 391 10.43 -3.56 4.73
CA ARG A 391 10.21 -4.00 6.12
C ARG A 391 11.48 -3.84 6.95
N PRO A 392 11.47 -3.12 8.09
CA PRO A 392 12.55 -3.15 9.05
C PRO A 392 12.73 -4.54 9.68
N ARG A 393 13.98 -4.92 10.00
CA ARG A 393 14.31 -6.19 10.65
C ARG A 393 14.80 -5.93 12.07
N ILE A 394 14.42 -6.83 12.97
CA ILE A 394 15.01 -6.91 14.31
C ILE A 394 16.17 -7.88 14.26
N LEU A 395 17.38 -7.36 14.41
CA LEU A 395 18.61 -8.13 14.24
C LEU A 395 18.89 -9.02 15.43
N MET A 396 19.58 -10.12 15.19
CA MET A 396 19.91 -11.09 16.23
C MET A 396 21.08 -10.64 17.12
N SER A 397 21.88 -9.70 16.64
CA SER A 397 22.91 -9.00 17.42
C SER A 397 22.34 -8.11 18.53
N GLN A 398 21.06 -7.76 18.46
CA GLN A 398 20.39 -6.93 19.47
C GLN A 398 20.05 -7.80 20.69
N THR A 399 20.33 -7.29 21.89
CA THR A 399 20.00 -7.97 23.15
C THR A 399 18.71 -7.46 23.76
N HIS A 400 18.30 -6.25 23.37
CA HIS A 400 17.07 -5.61 23.79
C HIS A 400 16.50 -4.76 22.63
N TRP A 401 15.18 -4.51 22.62
CA TRP A 401 14.54 -3.72 21.55
C TRP A 401 15.10 -2.30 21.42
N LEU A 402 15.60 -1.72 22.54
CA LEU A 402 16.27 -0.41 22.57
C LEU A 402 17.58 -0.37 21.76
N ASP A 403 18.20 -1.52 21.53
CA ASP A 403 19.46 -1.62 20.77
C ASP A 403 19.23 -1.43 19.26
N SER A 404 18.01 -1.68 18.78
CA SER A 404 17.65 -1.44 17.39
C SER A 404 17.80 0.02 17.05
N PRO A 405 18.39 0.42 15.91
CA PRO A 405 18.43 1.83 15.48
C PRO A 405 17.10 2.31 14.87
N ILE A 406 16.10 1.45 14.77
CA ILE A 406 14.80 1.76 14.15
C ILE A 406 13.67 1.70 15.17
N VAL A 407 13.64 0.67 16.01
CA VAL A 407 12.49 0.34 16.86
C VAL A 407 12.36 1.28 18.05
N ASN A 408 11.15 1.82 18.28
CA ASN A 408 10.79 2.71 19.39
C ASN A 408 11.79 3.86 19.56
N LYS A 409 12.05 4.59 18.47
CA LYS A 409 13.06 5.66 18.40
C LYS A 409 12.51 7.06 18.43
N GLY A 410 11.21 7.25 18.49
CA GLY A 410 10.66 8.58 18.73
C GLY A 410 11.14 9.18 20.05
N LYS A 411 11.07 10.51 20.14
CA LYS A 411 11.67 11.28 21.23
C LYS A 411 10.62 11.91 22.12
N VAL A 412 10.98 12.15 23.38
CA VAL A 412 10.21 13.00 24.30
C VAL A 412 10.62 14.45 24.15
N VAL A 413 9.73 15.38 24.51
CA VAL A 413 10.10 16.79 24.61
C VAL A 413 11.10 16.95 25.76
N VAL A 414 12.31 17.39 25.44
CA VAL A 414 13.39 17.61 26.44
C VAL A 414 13.68 19.09 26.70
N ASN A 415 13.15 19.99 25.87
CA ASN A 415 13.33 21.43 25.97
C ASN A 415 12.10 22.14 25.37
N THR A 416 11.68 23.28 25.94
CA THR A 416 10.58 24.10 25.44
C THR A 416 10.99 25.08 24.33
N THR A 417 12.29 25.32 24.13
CA THR A 417 12.77 26.26 23.10
C THR A 417 12.99 25.60 21.73
N ASP A 418 13.20 24.29 21.68
CA ASP A 418 13.35 23.54 20.43
C ASP A 418 12.08 22.76 20.10
N SER A 419 11.55 22.98 18.90
CA SER A 419 10.38 22.27 18.41
C SER A 419 10.74 20.80 18.13
N LEU A 420 10.23 19.89 18.96
CA LEU A 420 10.25 18.47 18.67
C LEU A 420 9.31 18.17 17.49
N ILE A 421 9.83 17.46 16.49
CA ILE A 421 9.00 16.86 15.46
C ILE A 421 8.70 15.41 15.83
N GLY A 422 7.46 15.17 16.28
CA GLY A 422 6.96 13.83 16.55
C GLY A 422 6.77 13.01 15.26
N CYS A 423 6.61 11.70 15.41
CA CYS A 423 6.18 10.84 14.33
C CYS A 423 4.75 11.17 13.88
N GLU A 424 4.43 10.82 12.64
CA GLU A 424 3.06 10.86 12.14
C GLU A 424 2.18 9.80 12.82
N ASN A 425 0.86 9.95 12.70
CA ASN A 425 -0.10 9.06 13.36
C ASN A 425 -0.19 7.66 12.73
N SER A 426 0.25 7.48 11.49
CA SER A 426 0.15 6.21 10.78
C SER A 426 1.34 5.99 9.85
N ASP A 427 1.73 4.73 9.69
CA ASP A 427 2.78 4.27 8.77
C ASP A 427 2.29 4.21 7.31
N GLN A 428 3.16 3.85 6.36
CA GLN A 428 2.83 3.78 4.93
C GLN A 428 1.68 2.82 4.60
N ARG A 429 1.48 1.77 5.40
CA ARG A 429 0.41 0.78 5.20
C ARG A 429 -0.93 1.26 5.75
N GLY A 430 -0.95 2.44 6.38
CA GLY A 430 -2.11 2.96 7.09
C GLY A 430 -2.28 2.38 8.49
N VAL A 431 -1.24 1.69 9.01
CA VAL A 431 -1.24 1.17 10.37
C VAL A 431 -1.01 2.32 11.35
N ASN A 432 -1.85 2.43 12.37
CA ASN A 432 -1.73 3.48 13.37
C ASN A 432 -0.49 3.25 14.24
N ARG A 433 0.30 4.30 14.43
CA ARG A 433 1.39 4.31 15.39
C ARG A 433 0.87 4.56 16.79
N ASN A 434 1.66 4.18 17.78
CA ASN A 434 1.31 4.44 19.17
C ASN A 434 1.14 5.95 19.43
N THR A 435 0.13 6.32 20.21
CA THR A 435 -0.09 7.73 20.61
C THR A 435 1.04 8.30 21.45
N ASN A 436 1.78 7.45 22.15
CA ASN A 436 3.02 7.84 22.80
C ASN A 436 4.17 7.81 21.78
N ASN A 437 4.65 9.00 21.44
CA ASN A 437 5.71 9.21 20.45
C ASN A 437 6.99 8.42 20.76
N THR A 438 7.30 8.04 22.00
CA THR A 438 8.51 7.26 22.30
C THR A 438 8.50 5.86 21.72
N PHE A 439 7.31 5.35 21.36
CA PHE A 439 7.13 4.02 20.80
C PHE A 439 6.99 4.01 19.29
N CYS A 440 7.22 5.14 18.60
CA CYS A 440 7.21 5.11 17.14
C CYS A 440 8.57 4.69 16.58
N ASP A 441 8.53 3.94 15.49
CA ASP A 441 9.72 3.52 14.75
C ASP A 441 10.19 4.59 13.75
N ARG A 442 11.49 4.61 13.45
CA ARG A 442 12.00 5.43 12.33
C ARG A 442 11.59 4.86 10.98
N GLY A 443 11.42 5.75 10.01
CA GLY A 443 11.11 5.40 8.63
C GLY A 443 9.61 5.28 8.37
N ALA A 444 9.28 4.77 7.19
CA ALA A 444 7.91 4.73 6.67
C ALA A 444 7.04 3.63 7.29
N ILE A 445 7.63 2.63 7.93
CA ILE A 445 6.94 1.44 8.47
C ILE A 445 7.07 1.40 9.98
N GLU A 446 5.98 1.05 10.65
CA GLU A 446 5.95 0.67 12.07
C GLU A 446 6.06 -0.86 12.16
N ILE A 447 6.91 -1.42 13.01
CA ILE A 447 6.97 -2.88 13.18
C ILE A 447 5.71 -3.35 13.92
N GLU A 448 4.92 -4.18 13.24
CA GLU A 448 3.77 -4.83 13.83
C GLU A 448 4.13 -6.21 14.38
N VAL A 449 3.82 -6.43 15.66
CA VAL A 449 4.01 -7.72 16.33
C VAL A 449 2.63 -8.29 16.69
N PRO A 450 2.24 -9.42 16.11
CA PRO A 450 0.93 -10.02 16.37
C PRO A 450 0.87 -10.56 17.81
N THR A 451 -0.17 -10.18 18.55
CA THR A 451 -0.41 -10.69 19.91
C THR A 451 -1.19 -12.00 19.92
N THR A 452 -1.93 -12.30 18.85
CA THR A 452 -2.62 -13.57 18.63
C THR A 452 -2.63 -13.89 17.14
N ILE A 453 -2.49 -15.18 16.80
CA ILE A 453 -2.52 -15.64 15.41
C ILE A 453 -3.82 -16.42 15.14
N SER A 454 -4.40 -16.17 13.96
CA SER A 454 -5.57 -16.88 13.44
C SER A 454 -5.35 -18.40 13.34
N LEU A 455 -6.44 -19.16 13.34
CA LEU A 455 -6.42 -20.59 13.06
C LEU A 455 -5.87 -20.85 11.64
N ILE A 456 -4.91 -21.76 11.52
CA ILE A 456 -4.48 -22.34 10.24
C ILE A 456 -4.94 -23.79 10.15
N GLY A 457 -5.19 -24.28 8.93
CA GLY A 457 -5.71 -25.62 8.75
C GLY A 457 -5.96 -26.00 7.29
N GLU A 458 -6.11 -27.30 7.06
CA GLU A 458 -6.40 -27.87 5.75
C GLU A 458 -7.23 -29.16 5.89
N ASP A 459 -8.11 -29.40 4.92
CA ASP A 459 -8.86 -30.64 4.80
C ASP A 459 -8.12 -31.61 3.86
N LEU A 460 -7.86 -32.82 4.35
CA LEU A 460 -7.05 -33.84 3.69
C LEU A 460 -7.89 -35.06 3.34
N ILE A 461 -7.56 -35.69 2.22
CA ILE A 461 -7.89 -37.09 1.94
C ILE A 461 -6.82 -37.98 2.57
N ALA A 462 -7.22 -39.15 3.07
CA ALA A 462 -6.29 -40.16 3.60
C ALA A 462 -5.09 -40.40 2.66
N GLY A 463 -3.87 -40.28 3.21
CA GLY A 463 -2.61 -40.38 2.47
C GLY A 463 -2.03 -39.06 1.96
N GLN A 464 -2.77 -37.94 2.08
CA GLN A 464 -2.25 -36.60 1.76
C GLN A 464 -1.44 -35.99 2.92
N VAL A 465 -0.67 -34.96 2.57
CA VAL A 465 0.15 -34.15 3.47
C VAL A 465 -0.36 -32.71 3.39
N ALA A 466 -0.59 -32.08 4.53
CA ALA A 466 -1.01 -30.68 4.56
C ALA A 466 0.18 -29.73 4.41
N LYS A 467 -0.03 -28.64 3.67
CA LYS A 467 0.93 -27.57 3.47
C LYS A 467 0.32 -26.25 3.95
N LEU A 468 0.81 -25.78 5.08
CA LEU A 468 0.35 -24.54 5.71
C LEU A 468 1.47 -23.50 5.69
N SER A 469 1.15 -22.26 6.04
CA SER A 469 2.15 -21.23 6.29
C SER A 469 1.73 -20.33 7.44
N VAL A 470 2.71 -19.86 8.20
CA VAL A 470 2.55 -18.80 9.20
C VAL A 470 3.18 -17.49 8.76
N ALA A 471 3.82 -17.41 7.59
CA ALA A 471 4.60 -16.24 7.16
C ALA A 471 3.82 -14.93 7.29
N ASP A 472 2.60 -14.88 6.73
CA ASP A 472 1.74 -13.69 6.77
C ASP A 472 1.15 -13.40 8.16
N LEU A 473 1.30 -14.33 9.10
CA LEU A 473 0.75 -14.27 10.45
C LEU A 473 1.77 -13.81 11.49
N LEU A 474 3.06 -13.70 11.15
CA LEU A 474 4.13 -13.28 12.06
C LEU A 474 4.29 -11.75 12.14
N GLY A 475 3.44 -11.00 11.44
CA GLY A 475 3.57 -9.55 11.29
C GLY A 475 4.90 -9.20 10.63
N ASP A 476 5.66 -8.28 11.23
CA ASP A 476 6.95 -7.86 10.72
C ASP A 476 8.15 -8.62 11.34
N SER A 477 7.89 -9.74 12.02
CA SER A 477 8.91 -10.53 12.70
C SER A 477 9.42 -11.69 11.85
N ASP A 478 10.65 -12.12 12.14
CA ASP A 478 11.25 -13.31 11.51
C ASP A 478 11.32 -14.48 12.50
N LEU A 479 11.28 -15.71 12.00
CA LEU A 479 11.53 -16.90 12.82
C LEU A 479 13.02 -17.00 13.16
N LEU A 480 13.32 -17.42 14.38
CA LEU A 480 14.69 -17.75 14.77
C LEU A 480 15.19 -18.98 14.03
N SER A 481 16.48 -19.02 13.71
CA SER A 481 17.15 -20.22 13.21
C SER A 481 17.29 -21.30 14.30
N LYS A 482 17.60 -22.53 13.88
CA LYS A 482 17.84 -23.66 14.79
C LYS A 482 18.95 -23.37 15.81
N THR A 483 20.02 -22.72 15.36
CA THR A 483 21.19 -22.37 16.19
C THR A 483 20.83 -21.33 17.25
N GLU A 484 20.02 -20.34 16.87
CA GLU A 484 19.58 -19.29 17.80
C GLU A 484 18.63 -19.84 18.85
N CYS A 485 17.78 -20.81 18.49
CA CYS A 485 16.96 -21.54 19.45
C CYS A 485 17.81 -22.29 20.48
N ALA A 486 18.87 -22.97 20.03
CA ALA A 486 19.77 -23.67 20.93
C ALA A 486 20.46 -22.71 21.91
N SER A 487 20.86 -21.53 21.44
CA SER A 487 21.45 -20.47 22.28
C SER A 487 20.42 -19.88 23.27
N LEU A 488 19.22 -19.54 22.79
CA LEU A 488 18.16 -18.94 23.61
C LEU A 488 17.77 -19.84 24.79
N PHE A 489 17.56 -21.13 24.53
CA PHE A 489 17.18 -22.11 25.55
C PHE A 489 18.38 -22.77 26.24
N LYS A 490 19.61 -22.39 25.90
CA LYS A 490 20.86 -22.96 26.44
C LYS A 490 20.87 -24.49 26.37
N SER A 491 20.36 -25.05 25.27
CA SER A 491 20.21 -26.51 25.07
C SER A 491 20.40 -26.86 23.59
N ALA A 492 21.25 -27.85 23.32
CA ALA A 492 21.48 -28.34 21.95
C ALA A 492 20.26 -29.04 21.33
N LYS A 493 19.31 -29.49 22.16
CA LYS A 493 18.11 -30.22 21.74
C LYS A 493 16.84 -29.56 22.28
N ALA A 494 15.76 -29.71 21.54
CA ALA A 494 14.43 -29.30 22.00
C ALA A 494 13.96 -30.19 23.17
N PRO A 495 12.94 -29.78 23.95
CA PRO A 495 12.44 -30.54 25.09
C PRO A 495 11.98 -31.98 24.78
N ASN A 496 11.65 -32.27 23.51
CA ASN A 496 11.30 -33.61 23.04
C ASN A 496 12.52 -34.49 22.70
N GLY A 497 13.75 -33.99 22.85
CA GLY A 497 14.99 -34.70 22.56
C GLY A 497 15.42 -34.67 21.08
N GLU A 498 14.65 -34.02 20.21
CA GLU A 498 14.98 -33.83 18.79
C GLU A 498 15.82 -32.55 18.58
N GLU A 499 16.31 -32.35 17.35
CA GLU A 499 16.94 -31.09 16.98
C GLU A 499 15.92 -29.95 16.99
N TRP A 500 16.39 -28.73 17.30
CA TRP A 500 15.56 -27.55 17.16
C TRP A 500 15.09 -27.39 15.71
N GLN A 501 13.83 -26.99 15.57
CA GLN A 501 13.29 -26.48 14.31
C GLN A 501 13.30 -24.94 14.34
N PRO A 502 13.29 -24.28 13.15
CA PRO A 502 13.06 -22.85 13.06
C PRO A 502 11.88 -22.35 13.89
N GLY A 503 11.98 -21.12 14.36
CA GLY A 503 11.01 -20.53 15.29
C GLY A 503 10.97 -21.23 16.64
N CYS A 504 11.96 -22.06 16.97
CA CYS A 504 12.03 -22.85 18.19
C CYS A 504 10.74 -23.67 18.40
N MET A 505 10.19 -24.18 17.29
CA MET A 505 8.82 -24.68 17.23
C MET A 505 8.56 -25.77 18.27
N ARG A 506 7.46 -25.63 19.00
CA ARG A 506 6.94 -26.67 19.90
C ARG A 506 5.48 -26.95 19.60
N VAL A 507 5.14 -28.23 19.52
CA VAL A 507 3.74 -28.66 19.47
C VAL A 507 3.22 -28.73 20.90
N GLN A 508 2.28 -27.84 21.23
CA GLN A 508 1.51 -27.89 22.46
C GLN A 508 0.22 -28.66 22.18
N GLN A 509 0.10 -29.82 22.81
CA GLN A 509 -1.07 -30.67 22.69
C GLN A 509 -2.28 -29.99 23.34
N THR A 510 -3.46 -30.16 22.74
CA THR A 510 -4.72 -29.76 23.39
C THR A 510 -5.28 -30.93 24.20
N GLN A 511 -6.53 -31.34 23.97
CA GLN A 511 -7.17 -32.45 24.66
C GLN A 511 -6.62 -33.81 24.21
N THR A 512 -6.07 -33.89 22.99
CA THR A 512 -5.55 -35.12 22.40
C THR A 512 -4.12 -34.92 21.91
N VAL A 513 -3.36 -36.02 21.88
CA VAL A 513 -2.05 -36.05 21.20
C VAL A 513 -2.27 -35.92 19.69
N SER A 514 -1.45 -35.10 19.05
CA SER A 514 -1.51 -34.90 17.60
C SER A 514 -1.35 -36.21 16.85
N LYS A 515 -2.17 -36.36 15.82
CA LYS A 515 -2.28 -37.53 14.96
C LYS A 515 -1.31 -37.48 13.78
N GLY A 516 -0.31 -36.60 13.81
CA GLY A 516 0.68 -36.42 12.75
C GLY A 516 1.99 -35.83 13.26
N LYS A 517 2.90 -35.55 12.32
CA LYS A 517 4.18 -34.89 12.55
C LYS A 517 4.20 -33.54 11.83
N VAL A 518 4.71 -32.53 12.52
CA VAL A 518 4.83 -31.16 12.00
C VAL A 518 6.31 -30.84 11.76
N ALA A 519 6.60 -30.26 10.61
CA ALA A 519 7.88 -29.64 10.31
C ALA A 519 7.66 -28.19 9.84
N ILE A 520 8.59 -27.29 10.19
CA ILE A 520 8.58 -25.88 9.77
C ILE A 520 9.96 -25.46 9.24
N ASP A 521 9.98 -24.56 8.25
CA ASP A 521 11.20 -23.90 7.77
C ASP A 521 11.34 -22.45 8.29
N GLU A 522 12.47 -21.79 8.04
CA GLU A 522 12.70 -20.40 8.49
C GLU A 522 11.83 -19.37 7.77
N LEU A 523 11.21 -19.73 6.65
CA LEU A 523 10.23 -18.90 5.94
C LEU A 523 8.81 -19.05 6.51
N GLY A 524 8.61 -19.95 7.48
CA GLY A 524 7.32 -20.21 8.09
C GLY A 524 6.42 -21.15 7.29
N ASN A 525 6.95 -21.87 6.29
CA ASN A 525 6.20 -22.93 5.62
C ASN A 525 6.14 -24.16 6.53
N ILE A 526 4.95 -24.72 6.67
CA ILE A 526 4.66 -25.84 7.55
C ILE A 526 4.22 -27.05 6.74
N THR A 527 4.80 -28.20 7.04
CA THR A 527 4.38 -29.50 6.51
C THR A 527 3.82 -30.34 7.64
N TYR A 528 2.56 -30.78 7.51
CA TYR A 528 1.94 -31.73 8.44
C TYR A 528 1.73 -33.09 7.75
N THR A 529 2.35 -34.13 8.31
CA THR A 529 2.27 -35.51 7.81
C THR A 529 1.43 -36.36 8.77
N PRO A 530 0.23 -36.84 8.37
CA PRO A 530 -0.59 -37.73 9.20
C PRO A 530 0.12 -39.05 9.54
N ASN A 531 -0.02 -39.52 10.78
CA ASN A 531 0.49 -40.83 11.25
C ASN A 531 -0.54 -41.95 10.98
N GLY A 532 -1.00 -42.06 9.73
CA GLY A 532 -2.00 -43.04 9.30
C GLY A 532 -3.24 -42.39 8.67
N ALA A 533 -4.23 -43.22 8.37
CA ALA A 533 -5.50 -42.83 7.74
C ALA A 533 -6.63 -42.79 8.78
N TRP A 534 -6.59 -41.79 9.65
CA TRP A 534 -7.64 -41.55 10.64
C TRP A 534 -8.77 -40.72 10.02
N HIS A 535 -9.91 -40.66 10.69
CA HIS A 535 -11.05 -39.84 10.29
C HIS A 535 -11.40 -38.84 11.40
N GLY A 536 -11.75 -37.62 11.00
CA GLY A 536 -12.14 -36.53 11.90
C GLY A 536 -11.13 -35.39 11.90
N ALA A 537 -10.96 -34.70 13.03
CA ALA A 537 -10.03 -33.58 13.18
C ALA A 537 -8.83 -33.91 14.08
N ASP A 538 -7.70 -33.26 13.80
CA ASP A 538 -6.55 -33.12 14.68
C ASP A 538 -6.36 -31.64 15.02
N ILE A 539 -6.35 -31.32 16.32
CA ILE A 539 -6.34 -29.94 16.81
C ILE A 539 -5.22 -29.78 17.84
N PHE A 540 -4.26 -28.92 17.54
CA PHE A 540 -3.11 -28.64 18.39
C PHE A 540 -2.69 -27.18 18.27
N ARG A 541 -1.75 -26.74 19.11
CA ARG A 541 -1.14 -25.41 19.01
C ARG A 541 0.34 -25.54 18.67
N LEU A 542 0.83 -24.61 17.86
CA LEU A 542 2.25 -24.38 17.68
C LEU A 542 2.66 -23.18 18.53
N GLN A 543 3.75 -23.34 19.28
CA GLN A 543 4.44 -22.24 19.93
C GLN A 543 5.68 -21.91 19.10
N LEU A 544 5.79 -20.64 18.70
CA LEU A 544 6.87 -20.13 17.86
C LEU A 544 7.54 -18.94 18.55
N VAL A 545 8.86 -18.84 18.42
CA VAL A 545 9.66 -17.69 18.86
C VAL A 545 10.10 -16.91 17.64
N THR A 546 9.92 -15.60 17.68
CA THR A 546 10.31 -14.67 16.63
C THR A 546 11.42 -13.72 17.10
N THR A 547 11.99 -12.97 16.17
CA THR A 547 12.99 -11.92 16.46
C THR A 547 12.48 -10.85 17.42
N THR A 548 11.17 -10.66 17.53
CA THR A 548 10.49 -9.75 18.46
C THR A 548 10.17 -10.42 19.80
N THR A 549 9.52 -11.58 19.79
CA THR A 549 9.05 -12.21 21.04
C THR A 549 10.19 -12.76 21.90
N ARG A 550 11.38 -12.99 21.32
CA ARG A 550 12.56 -13.42 22.09
C ARG A 550 12.98 -12.46 23.21
N PHE A 551 12.54 -11.20 23.17
CA PHE A 551 12.81 -10.22 24.24
C PHE A 551 11.85 -10.38 25.44
N ASP A 552 10.76 -11.13 25.32
CA ASP A 552 9.87 -11.43 26.43
C ASP A 552 10.47 -12.54 27.31
N GLU A 553 10.92 -12.16 28.50
CA GLU A 553 11.53 -13.08 29.45
C GLU A 553 10.54 -14.06 30.10
N HIS A 554 9.24 -13.79 30.00
CA HIS A 554 8.18 -14.57 30.67
C HIS A 554 7.51 -15.54 29.68
N ILE A 555 7.17 -15.06 28.48
CA ILE A 555 6.50 -15.85 27.43
C ILE A 555 7.09 -15.46 26.07
N PRO A 556 8.20 -16.09 25.61
CA PRO A 556 8.81 -15.75 24.34
C PRO A 556 8.05 -16.31 23.12
N PHE A 557 6.82 -16.79 23.29
CA PHE A 557 6.10 -17.57 22.30
C PHE A 557 4.88 -16.83 21.74
N VAL A 558 4.76 -16.85 20.42
CA VAL A 558 3.49 -16.65 19.72
C VAL A 558 2.79 -18.00 19.59
N GLU A 559 1.50 -18.05 19.92
CA GLU A 559 0.68 -19.25 19.78
C GLU A 559 -0.14 -19.23 18.48
N VAL A 560 -0.01 -20.31 17.70
CA VAL A 560 -0.76 -20.55 16.46
C VAL A 560 -1.68 -21.75 16.67
N ASN A 561 -2.98 -21.55 16.46
CA ASN A 561 -3.93 -22.66 16.49
C ASN A 561 -3.89 -23.41 15.15
N VAL A 562 -3.84 -24.74 15.19
CA VAL A 562 -3.84 -25.60 13.99
C VAL A 562 -4.99 -26.60 14.05
N GLN A 563 -5.71 -26.73 12.94
CA GLN A 563 -6.75 -27.75 12.75
C GLN A 563 -6.58 -28.44 11.40
N ILE A 564 -6.33 -29.75 11.41
CA ILE A 564 -6.33 -30.59 10.21
C ILE A 564 -7.54 -31.50 10.25
N VAL A 565 -8.30 -31.57 9.16
CA VAL A 565 -9.39 -32.54 9.02
C VAL A 565 -8.94 -33.61 8.03
N GLN A 566 -9.13 -34.89 8.36
CA GLN A 566 -8.85 -35.99 7.44
C GLN A 566 -10.12 -36.78 7.16
N GLU A 567 -10.39 -36.96 5.87
CA GLU A 567 -11.53 -37.71 5.35
C GLU A 567 -11.05 -38.92 4.53
N PRO A 568 -11.76 -40.06 4.59
CA PRO A 568 -11.50 -41.17 3.69
C PRO A 568 -11.81 -40.77 2.23
N GLN A 569 -11.13 -41.40 1.28
CA GLN A 569 -11.42 -41.20 -0.14
C GLN A 569 -12.81 -41.77 -0.45
N ASN A 570 -13.82 -40.90 -0.56
CA ASN A 570 -15.17 -41.32 -0.93
C ASN A 570 -15.25 -41.65 -2.41
N HIS A 571 -15.13 -42.93 -2.75
CA HIS A 571 -15.69 -43.46 -4.00
C HIS A 571 -17.18 -43.69 -3.78
N MET A 572 -18.00 -42.64 -3.96
CA MET A 572 -19.40 -42.89 -4.26
C MET A 572 -19.45 -43.39 -5.70
N GLU A 573 -19.34 -44.70 -5.90
CA GLU A 573 -19.91 -45.28 -7.11
C GLU A 573 -21.39 -44.91 -7.09
N SER A 574 -21.82 -44.13 -8.08
CA SER A 574 -23.24 -44.10 -8.41
C SER A 574 -23.56 -45.54 -8.77
N ASP A 575 -24.16 -46.26 -7.83
CA ASP A 575 -25.06 -47.34 -8.18
C ASP A 575 -26.10 -46.67 -9.06
N LYS A 576 -25.85 -46.71 -10.38
CA LYS A 576 -26.92 -46.67 -11.35
C LYS A 576 -27.78 -47.86 -10.96
N ILE A 577 -28.76 -47.61 -10.09
CA ILE A 577 -29.92 -48.45 -9.99
C ILE A 577 -30.38 -48.58 -11.43
N LYS A 578 -30.09 -49.73 -12.04
CA LYS A 578 -30.68 -50.11 -13.31
C LYS A 578 -32.16 -50.13 -13.02
N THR A 579 -32.86 -49.05 -13.34
CA THR A 579 -34.32 -49.00 -13.45
C THR A 579 -34.73 -49.83 -14.66
N SER A 580 -34.44 -51.13 -14.58
CA SER A 580 -34.98 -52.18 -15.41
C SER A 580 -36.12 -52.79 -14.60
N GLY A 581 -37.31 -52.21 -14.73
CA GLY A 581 -38.53 -52.77 -14.15
C GLY A 581 -39.57 -51.73 -13.78
N GLY A 582 -40.56 -51.54 -14.67
CA GLY A 582 -41.89 -51.12 -14.26
C GLY A 582 -42.30 -49.69 -14.63
N SER A 583 -42.85 -49.55 -15.83
CA SER A 583 -43.67 -48.42 -16.24
C SER A 583 -44.95 -48.29 -15.38
N THR A 584 -44.89 -47.60 -14.24
CA THR A 584 -46.09 -47.31 -13.43
C THR A 584 -46.22 -45.84 -13.00
N GLY A 585 -45.38 -44.94 -13.51
CA GLY A 585 -45.49 -43.50 -13.26
C GLY A 585 -46.41 -42.75 -14.23
N ILE A 586 -46.47 -43.16 -15.50
CA ILE A 586 -47.25 -42.44 -16.53
C ILE A 586 -48.75 -42.78 -16.47
N LEU A 587 -49.10 -44.01 -16.08
CA LEU A 587 -50.50 -44.42 -15.91
C LEU A 587 -51.16 -43.77 -14.68
N SER A 588 -50.40 -43.49 -13.61
CA SER A 588 -50.94 -42.78 -12.44
C SER A 588 -51.17 -41.29 -12.74
N LEU A 589 -50.31 -40.68 -13.57
CA LEU A 589 -50.48 -39.31 -14.06
C LEU A 589 -51.70 -39.17 -14.99
N LEU A 590 -51.95 -40.13 -15.88
CA LEU A 590 -53.16 -40.13 -16.73
C LEU A 590 -54.45 -40.34 -15.93
N GLY A 591 -54.42 -41.14 -14.86
CA GLY A 591 -55.55 -41.30 -13.94
C GLY A 591 -55.93 -40.01 -13.20
N LEU A 592 -54.93 -39.20 -12.83
CA LEU A 592 -55.13 -37.89 -12.21
C LEU A 592 -55.73 -36.85 -13.17
N PHE A 593 -55.37 -36.86 -14.45
CA PHE A 593 -55.99 -35.99 -15.45
C PHE A 593 -57.43 -36.38 -15.79
N ALA A 594 -57.77 -37.67 -15.79
CA ALA A 594 -59.15 -38.13 -15.98
C ALA A 594 -60.09 -37.69 -14.83
N LEU A 595 -59.58 -37.66 -13.59
CA LEU A 595 -60.32 -37.17 -12.42
C LEU A 595 -60.55 -35.65 -12.42
N ILE A 596 -59.65 -34.88 -13.05
CA ILE A 596 -59.81 -33.43 -13.23
C ILE A 596 -60.91 -33.12 -14.28
N LEU A 597 -61.05 -33.95 -15.32
CA LEU A 597 -62.11 -33.80 -16.33
C LEU A 597 -63.50 -34.22 -15.83
N LEU A 598 -63.58 -35.16 -14.87
CA LEU A 598 -64.85 -35.58 -14.25
C LEU A 598 -65.39 -34.60 -13.18
N ARG A 599 -64.60 -33.60 -12.77
CA ARG A 599 -65.03 -32.56 -11.81
C ARG A 599 -65.65 -31.32 -12.49
N ARG A 600 -65.79 -31.33 -13.81
CA ARG A 600 -66.53 -30.32 -14.59
C ARG A 600 -67.61 -30.99 -15.45
N LYS A 601 -68.58 -31.61 -14.78
CA LYS A 601 -69.96 -31.76 -15.26
C LYS A 601 -70.91 -31.64 -14.09
#